data_AF-A0A9D2UXR6-F1
#
_entry.id   AF-A0A9D2UXR6-F1
#
_cell.length_a   1.000
_cell.length_b   1.000
_cell.length_c   1.000
_cell.angle_alpha   90.00
_cell.angle_beta   90.00
_cell.angle_gamma   90.00
#
_symmetry.space_group_name_H-M   'P 1'
#
loop_
_entity.id
_entity.type
_entity.pdbx_description
1 polymer ?
#
loop_
_entity_poly.entity_id
_entity_poly.type
_entity_poly.pdbx_seq_one_letter_code
_entity_poly.pdbx_strand_id
1 'polypeptide(L)' 'MELSQHIKNHRTRLGMSQEQLAEAIFVSRQTISNWETEVSQS' A
#
# COMPACT_ATOMS: atom_id res chain seq x y z
N MET A 1 5.29 -0.55 -11.92
CA MET A 1 6.43 -0.32 -11.00
C MET A 1 6.28 0.95 -10.18
N GLU A 2 5.81 2.07 -10.74
CA GLU A 2 5.68 3.35 -10.00
C GLU A 2 4.58 3.35 -8.92
N LEU A 3 3.38 2.83 -9.19
CA LEU A 3 2.25 2.94 -8.26
C LEU A 3 2.46 2.18 -6.94
N SER A 4 2.92 0.93 -7.00
CA SER A 4 3.19 0.11 -5.82
C SER A 4 4.28 0.72 -4.94
N GLN A 5 5.33 1.28 -5.56
CA GLN A 5 6.39 2.00 -4.86
C GLN A 5 5.87 3.30 -4.25
N HIS A 6 5.03 4.06 -4.95
CA HIS A 6 4.43 5.29 -4.41
C HIS A 6 3.59 5.00 -3.17
N ILE A 7 2.68 4.03 -3.23
CA ILE A 7 1.82 3.69 -2.08
C ILE A 7 2.69 3.33 -0.87
N LYS A 8 3.69 2.46 -1.08
CA LYS A 8 4.62 2.05 -0.03
C LYS A 8 5.40 3.23 0.54
N ASN A 9 5.95 4.09 -0.31
CA ASN A 9 6.77 5.24 0.09
C ASN A 9 5.96 6.29 0.85
N HIS A 10 4.74 6.57 0.41
CA HIS A 10 3.86 7.51 1.11
C HIS A 10 3.44 6.95 2.48
N ARG A 11 3.08 5.67 2.54
CA ARG A 11 2.74 5.00 3.79
C ARG A 11 3.89 5.02 4.79
N THR A 12 5.11 4.66 4.35
CA THR A 12 6.29 4.65 5.23
C THR A 12 6.70 6.05 5.66
N ARG A 13 6.59 7.05 4.79
CA ARG A 13 6.83 8.47 5.14
C ARG A 13 5.87 8.98 6.21
N LEU A 14 4.64 8.48 6.24
CA LEU A 14 3.66 8.76 7.28
C LEU A 14 3.85 7.90 8.55
N GLY A 15 4.84 7.00 8.58
CA GLY A 15 5.07 6.10 9.71
C GLY A 15 3.98 5.04 9.90
N MET A 16 3.16 4.80 8.87
CA MET A 16 2.00 3.90 8.97
C MET A 16 2.37 2.44 8.65
N SER A 17 1.76 1.51 9.36
CA SER A 17 1.67 0.10 8.96
C SER A 17 0.64 -0.07 7.82
N GLN A 18 0.68 -1.21 7.13
CA GLN A 18 -0.35 -1.53 6.12
C GLN A 18 -1.76 -1.59 6.73
N GLU A 19 -1.87 -2.01 7.99
CA GLU A 19 -3.14 -2.05 8.73
C GLU A 19 -3.67 -0.63 8.97
N GLN A 20 -2.80 0.28 9.45
CA GLN A 20 -3.18 1.67 9.71
C GLN A 20 -3.62 2.40 8.44
N LEU A 21 -2.94 2.15 7.31
CA LEU A 21 -3.39 2.70 6.02
C LEU A 21 -4.73 2.11 5.59
N ALA A 22 -4.92 0.80 5.78
CA ALA A 22 -6.15 0.11 5.42
C ALA A 22 -7.37 0.65 6.18
N GLU A 23 -7.22 0.83 7.50
CA GLU A 23 -8.23 1.44 8.37
C GLU A 23 -8.55 2.88 7.93
N ALA A 24 -7.54 3.68 7.61
CA ALA A 24 -7.71 5.08 7.25
C ALA A 24 -8.52 5.31 5.96
N ILE A 25 -8.51 4.34 5.03
CA ILE A 25 -9.21 4.43 3.74
C ILE A 25 -10.31 3.36 3.57
N PHE A 26 -10.68 2.69 4.65
CA PHE A 26 -11.77 1.71 4.70
C PHE A 26 -11.61 0.52 3.74
N VAL A 27 -10.40 -0.04 3.66
CA VAL A 27 -10.11 -1.27 2.92
C VAL A 27 -9.49 -2.31 3.85
N SER A 28 -9.26 -3.52 3.35
CA SER A 28 -8.53 -4.54 4.11
C SER A 28 -7.02 -4.34 4.01
N ARG A 29 -6.27 -4.77 5.02
CA ARG A 29 -4.79 -4.85 4.94
C ARG A 29 -4.32 -5.66 3.73
N GLN A 30 -5.05 -6.69 3.34
CA GLN A 30 -4.74 -7.49 2.15
C GLN A 30 -4.85 -6.65 0.87
N THR A 31 -5.82 -5.75 0.78
CA THR A 31 -5.96 -4.79 -0.33
C THR A 31 -4.72 -3.90 -0.43
N ILE A 32 -4.24 -3.36 0.70
CA ILE A 32 -2.99 -2.57 0.73
C ILE A 32 -1.78 -3.41 0.32
N SER A 33 -1.67 -4.63 0.84
CA SER A 33 -0.59 -5.55 0.46
C SER A 33 -0.60 -5.77 -1.06
N ASN A 34 -1.74 -6.10 -1.65
CA ASN A 34 -1.87 -6.33 -3.08
C ASN A 34 -1.42 -5.09 -3.87
N TRP A 35 -1.85 -3.88 -3.51
CA TRP A 35 -1.40 -2.67 -4.20
C TRP A 35 0.10 -2.40 -4.06
N GLU A 36 0.71 -2.76 -2.93
CA GLU A 36 2.16 -2.61 -2.71
C GLU A 36 3.00 -3.73 -3.35
N THR A 37 2.39 -4.89 -3.67
CA THR A 37 3.09 -6.08 -4.17
C THR A 37 2.72 -6.50 -5.58
N GLU A 38 1.63 -5.99 -6.16
CA GLU A 38 1.27 -6.28 -7.55
C GLU A 38 2.31 -5.67 -8.48
N VAL A 39 3.24 -6.52 -8.88
CA VAL A 39 4.07 -6.34 -10.05
C VAL A 39 3.11 -6.46 -11.22
N SER A 40 2.84 -5.37 -11.93
CA SER A 40 2.34 -5.48 -13.30
C SER A 40 3.36 -6.30 -14.09
N GLN A 41 3.13 -7.60 -14.20
CA GLN A 41 3.82 -8.48 -15.14
C GLN A 41 3.19 -8.17 -16.50
N SER A 42 3.86 -7.30 -17.24
CA SER A 42 3.67 -7.07 -18.67
C SER A 42 5.01 -6.66 -19.24
#